data_AF-A0A6N2RJ51-F1
#
_entry.id   AF-A0A6N2RJ51-F1
#
_cell.length_a   1.000
_cell.length_b   1.000
_cell.length_c   1.000
_cell.angle_alpha   90.00
_cell.angle_beta   90.00
_cell.angle_gamma   90.00
#
_symmetry.space_group_name_H-M   'P 1'
#
loop_
_entity.id
_entity.type
_entity.pdbx_description
1 polymer ?
#
loop_
_entity_poly.entity_id
_entity_poly.type
_entity_poly.pdbx_seq_one_letter_code
_entity_poly.pdbx_strand_id
1 'polypeptide(L)'
;MERKIISKRIGSILDDLSRLNNALYAMDTTDIQRYPDNYEVLSMDAALRAESVACRLRHLIYASTGIRKAEYLTSAQSAHGIEIAYEEGVLSVSLPSLLPKRRQRQNTEFLLDPLYFAMEQYARENTLPHYRDCVVCFTQVYDQSLPTRRVRDYDNLEEKQLLDVLATFVMTDDCGLLCDAYNTAVLGDKDCTRISIMEKARFPLWISEQENHLKTISDF
;
A
#
# COMPACT_ATOMS: atom_id res chain seq x y z
N MET A 1 -5.87 -28.22 12.77
CA MET A 1 -5.34 -27.64 14.01
C MET A 1 -6.24 -28.01 15.18
N GLU A 2 -5.71 -28.35 16.36
CA GLU A 2 -6.54 -28.67 17.53
C GLU A 2 -7.37 -27.47 18.00
N ARG A 3 -8.62 -27.71 18.40
CA ARG A 3 -9.56 -26.67 18.87
C ARG A 3 -8.98 -25.82 20.01
N LYS A 4 -8.19 -26.42 20.92
CA LYS A 4 -7.52 -25.71 22.02
C LYS A 4 -6.54 -24.65 21.52
N ILE A 5 -5.80 -24.95 20.45
CA ILE A 5 -4.83 -24.02 19.84
C ILE A 5 -5.57 -22.87 19.15
N ILE A 6 -6.66 -23.17 18.42
CA ILE A 6 -7.50 -22.15 17.79
C ILE A 6 -8.10 -21.22 18.86
N SER A 7 -8.69 -21.76 19.92
CA SER A 7 -9.25 -20.96 21.02
C SER A 7 -8.19 -20.08 21.70
N LYS A 8 -6.96 -20.59 21.90
CA LYS A 8 -5.85 -19.79 22.44
C LYS A 8 -5.47 -18.64 21.50
N ARG A 9 -5.39 -18.91 20.19
CA ARG A 9 -5.09 -17.87 19.18
C ARG A 9 -6.18 -16.80 19.13
N ILE A 10 -7.45 -17.20 19.13
CA ILE A 10 -8.60 -16.28 19.16
C ILE A 10 -8.57 -15.44 20.44
N GLY A 11 -8.35 -16.04 21.61
CA GLY A 11 -8.26 -15.30 22.87
C GLY A 11 -7.19 -14.21 22.83
N SER A 12 -6.01 -14.53 22.31
CA SER A 12 -4.95 -13.53 22.16
C SER A 12 -5.23 -12.46 21.09
N ILE A 13 -6.08 -12.72 20.10
CA ILE A 13 -6.56 -11.68 19.16
C ILE A 13 -7.60 -10.78 19.85
N LEU A 14 -8.50 -11.36 20.66
CA LEU A 14 -9.47 -10.60 21.46
C LEU A 14 -8.78 -9.65 22.44
N ASP A 15 -7.67 -10.08 23.06
CA ASP A 15 -6.86 -9.22 23.93
C ASP A 15 -6.30 -8.01 23.17
N ASP A 16 -5.80 -8.21 21.94
CA ASP A 16 -5.33 -7.12 21.10
C ASP A 16 -6.46 -6.20 20.64
N LEU A 17 -7.63 -6.74 20.31
CA LEU A 17 -8.82 -5.94 19.98
C LEU A 17 -9.29 -5.09 21.16
N SER A 18 -9.24 -5.63 22.39
CA SER A 18 -9.57 -4.86 23.59
C SER A 18 -8.58 -3.70 23.79
N ARG A 19 -7.28 -3.94 23.59
CA ARG A 19 -6.25 -2.88 23.65
C ARG A 19 -6.45 -1.84 22.55
N LEU A 20 -6.75 -2.27 21.33
CA LEU A 20 -7.06 -1.37 20.21
C LEU A 20 -8.25 -0.48 20.54
N ASN A 21 -9.34 -1.07 21.04
CA ASN A 21 -10.53 -0.32 21.44
C ASN A 21 -10.22 0.72 22.52
N ASN A 22 -9.43 0.35 23.53
CA ASN A 22 -8.99 1.28 24.57
C ASN A 22 -8.11 2.41 24.00
N ALA A 23 -7.22 2.10 23.06
CA ALA A 23 -6.39 3.11 22.39
C ALA A 23 -7.24 4.09 21.59
N LEU A 24 -8.29 3.62 20.89
CA LEU A 24 -9.22 4.48 20.17
C LEU A 24 -9.99 5.41 21.11
N TYR A 25 -10.48 4.92 22.25
CA TYR A 25 -11.10 5.79 23.27
C TYR A 25 -10.11 6.81 23.85
N ALA A 26 -8.86 6.40 24.07
CA ALA A 26 -7.82 7.33 24.52
C ALA A 26 -7.54 8.40 23.46
N MET A 27 -7.48 8.05 22.18
CA MET A 27 -7.32 9.01 21.09
C MET A 27 -8.48 10.00 21.02
N ASP A 28 -9.73 9.53 21.12
CA ASP A 28 -10.93 10.37 21.07
C ASP A 28 -10.98 11.40 22.21
N THR A 29 -10.46 11.03 23.39
CA THR A 29 -10.43 11.89 24.58
C THR A 29 -9.15 12.73 24.70
N THR A 30 -8.12 12.44 23.91
CA THR A 30 -6.84 13.17 23.95
C THR A 30 -6.97 14.50 23.20
N ASP A 31 -6.69 15.59 23.89
CA ASP A 31 -6.58 16.91 23.26
C ASP A 31 -5.32 16.97 22.37
N ILE A 32 -5.53 16.89 21.06
CA ILE A 32 -4.49 16.93 20.02
C ILE A 32 -3.69 18.22 20.07
N GLN A 33 -4.30 19.35 20.41
CA GLN A 33 -3.60 20.65 20.45
C GLN A 33 -2.67 20.73 21.66
N ARG A 34 -3.08 20.13 22.78
CA ARG A 34 -2.31 20.18 24.03
C ARG A 34 -1.25 19.09 24.14
N TYR A 35 -1.50 17.91 23.58
CA TYR A 35 -0.60 16.75 23.67
C TYR A 35 -0.40 16.04 22.32
N PRO A 36 0.17 16.74 21.31
CA PRO A 36 0.34 16.19 19.96
C PRO A 36 1.21 14.93 19.93
N ASP A 37 2.31 14.89 20.70
CA ASP A 37 3.23 13.74 20.74
C ASP A 37 2.56 12.48 21.30
N ASN A 38 1.74 12.64 22.35
CA ASN A 38 1.00 11.53 22.94
C ASN A 38 -0.04 10.98 21.94
N TYR A 39 -0.70 11.87 21.22
CA TYR A 39 -1.64 11.47 20.17
C TYR A 39 -0.93 10.75 19.02
N GLU A 40 0.24 11.20 18.60
CA GLU A 40 1.05 10.52 17.57
C GLU A 40 1.41 9.10 18.01
N VAL A 41 1.92 8.91 19.23
CA VAL A 41 2.28 7.58 19.74
C VAL A 41 1.06 6.66 19.86
N LEU A 42 -0.06 7.15 20.40
CA LEU A 42 -1.29 6.38 20.56
C LEU A 42 -1.90 5.97 19.21
N SER A 43 -1.99 6.91 18.28
CA SER A 43 -2.53 6.66 16.94
C SER A 43 -1.67 5.69 16.14
N MET A 44 -0.34 5.80 16.27
CA MET A 44 0.58 4.86 15.65
C MET A 44 0.46 3.44 16.24
N ASP A 45 0.41 3.29 17.58
CA ASP A 45 0.23 1.96 18.20
C ASP A 45 -1.12 1.34 17.80
N ALA A 46 -2.19 2.13 17.78
CA ALA A 46 -3.52 1.68 17.36
C ALA A 46 -3.50 1.17 15.91
N ALA A 47 -2.92 1.93 14.98
CA ALA A 47 -2.82 1.54 13.58
C ALA A 47 -2.01 0.24 13.39
N LEU A 48 -0.82 0.16 13.99
CA LEU A 48 0.03 -1.04 13.90
C LEU A 48 -0.63 -2.27 14.50
N ARG A 49 -1.40 -2.10 15.58
CA ARG A 49 -2.15 -3.19 16.21
C ARG A 49 -3.27 -3.68 15.29
N ALA A 50 -3.98 -2.79 14.60
CA ALA A 50 -5.01 -3.16 13.64
C ALA A 50 -4.44 -3.99 12.47
N GLU A 51 -3.29 -3.59 11.90
CA GLU A 51 -2.60 -4.34 10.85
C GLU A 51 -2.17 -5.74 11.33
N SER A 52 -1.60 -5.82 12.53
CA SER A 52 -1.22 -7.09 13.16
C SER A 52 -2.43 -8.01 13.35
N VAL A 53 -3.55 -7.48 13.87
CA VAL A 53 -4.80 -8.24 14.03
C VAL A 53 -5.28 -8.80 12.69
N ALA A 54 -5.26 -8.00 11.62
CA ALA A 54 -5.64 -8.44 10.29
C ALA A 54 -4.77 -9.61 9.79
N CYS A 55 -3.44 -9.51 9.94
CA CYS A 55 -2.51 -10.57 9.54
C CYS A 55 -2.70 -11.84 10.40
N ARG A 56 -2.92 -11.69 11.70
CA ARG A 56 -3.16 -12.83 12.60
C ARG A 56 -4.47 -13.56 12.28
N LEU A 57 -5.52 -12.83 11.91
CA LEU A 57 -6.78 -13.40 11.44
C LEU A 57 -6.59 -14.13 10.10
N ARG A 58 -5.84 -13.54 9.17
CA ARG A 58 -5.43 -14.18 7.91
C ARG A 58 -4.75 -15.52 8.15
N HIS A 59 -3.74 -15.55 9.02
CA HIS A 59 -3.02 -16.80 9.37
C HIS A 59 -3.91 -17.82 10.07
N LEU A 60 -4.87 -17.37 10.89
CA LEU A 60 -5.83 -18.26 11.51
C LEU A 60 -6.70 -18.95 10.45
N ILE A 61 -7.21 -18.19 9.47
CA ILE A 61 -8.00 -18.72 8.34
C ILE A 61 -7.22 -19.82 7.62
N TYR A 62 -5.96 -19.55 7.25
CA TYR A 62 -5.11 -20.53 6.56
C TYR A 62 -4.86 -21.79 7.38
N ALA A 63 -4.80 -21.68 8.70
CA ALA A 63 -4.45 -22.79 9.58
C ALA A 63 -5.64 -23.60 10.11
N SER A 64 -6.86 -23.04 10.05
CA SER A 64 -8.06 -23.64 10.65
C SER A 64 -9.21 -23.91 9.67
N THR A 65 -9.11 -23.51 8.41
CA THR A 65 -10.19 -23.67 7.43
C THR A 65 -9.69 -24.35 6.15
N GLY A 66 -10.64 -24.72 5.26
CA GLY A 66 -10.32 -25.19 3.91
C GLY A 66 -10.22 -24.07 2.87
N ILE A 67 -10.32 -22.80 3.27
CA ILE A 67 -10.23 -21.65 2.37
C ILE A 67 -8.83 -21.62 1.76
N ARG A 68 -8.76 -21.57 0.43
CA ARG A 68 -7.48 -21.50 -0.28
C ARG A 68 -6.85 -20.13 -0.10
N LYS A 69 -5.51 -20.06 -0.01
CA LYS A 69 -4.77 -18.78 0.09
C LYS A 69 -5.22 -17.79 -1.00
N ALA A 70 -5.41 -18.29 -2.23
CA ALA A 70 -5.88 -17.50 -3.36
C ALA A 70 -7.26 -16.83 -3.13
N GLU A 71 -8.24 -17.56 -2.58
CA GLU A 71 -9.59 -17.03 -2.34
C GLU A 71 -9.57 -15.88 -1.34
N TYR A 72 -8.82 -16.03 -0.25
CA TYR A 72 -8.64 -14.96 0.73
C TYR A 72 -7.94 -13.74 0.12
N LEU A 73 -6.86 -13.96 -0.65
CA LEU A 73 -6.08 -12.85 -1.20
C LEU A 73 -6.84 -12.06 -2.26
N THR A 74 -7.75 -12.68 -3.02
CA THR A 74 -8.70 -11.95 -3.87
C THR A 74 -9.55 -11.00 -3.03
N SER A 75 -10.10 -11.44 -1.90
CA SER A 75 -10.86 -10.55 -1.00
C SER A 75 -9.99 -9.46 -0.37
N ALA A 76 -8.75 -9.78 0.00
CA ALA A 76 -7.82 -8.82 0.57
C ALA A 76 -7.40 -7.75 -0.45
N GLN A 77 -7.16 -8.13 -1.69
CA GLN A 77 -6.89 -7.21 -2.81
C GLN A 77 -8.04 -6.19 -2.95
N SER A 78 -9.29 -6.67 -3.01
CA SER A 78 -10.46 -5.79 -3.10
C SER A 78 -10.61 -4.90 -1.87
N ALA A 79 -10.38 -5.42 -0.66
CA ALA A 79 -10.45 -4.63 0.56
C ALA A 79 -9.38 -3.51 0.62
N HIS A 80 -8.21 -3.75 0.03
CA HIS A 80 -7.15 -2.75 -0.09
C HIS A 80 -7.36 -1.78 -1.25
N GLY A 81 -8.29 -2.06 -2.17
CA GLY A 81 -8.46 -1.28 -3.39
C GLY A 81 -7.26 -1.36 -4.31
N ILE A 82 -6.61 -2.54 -4.39
CA ILE A 82 -5.49 -2.75 -5.30
C ILE A 82 -6.03 -2.98 -6.71
N GLU A 83 -5.62 -2.11 -7.62
CA GLU A 83 -6.01 -2.13 -9.04
C GLU A 83 -4.76 -2.15 -9.90
N ILE A 84 -4.78 -2.94 -10.97
CA ILE A 84 -3.67 -3.09 -11.92
C ILE A 84 -4.25 -2.95 -13.32
N ALA A 85 -3.60 -2.14 -14.15
CA ALA A 85 -3.97 -1.93 -15.55
C ALA A 85 -2.70 -1.74 -16.40
N TYR A 86 -2.74 -2.20 -17.65
CA TYR A 86 -1.68 -1.98 -18.62
C TYR A 86 -2.28 -1.40 -19.89
N GLU A 87 -2.04 -0.11 -20.11
CA GLU A 87 -2.65 0.66 -21.19
C GLU A 87 -1.61 1.58 -21.82
N GLU A 88 -1.61 1.69 -23.15
CA GLU A 88 -0.74 2.60 -23.91
C GLU A 88 0.76 2.55 -23.54
N GLY A 89 1.25 1.36 -23.20
CA GLY A 89 2.65 1.12 -22.83
C GLY A 89 3.00 1.41 -21.37
N VAL A 90 2.01 1.72 -20.53
CA VAL A 90 2.18 2.04 -19.11
C VAL A 90 1.46 1.03 -18.23
N LEU A 91 2.21 0.34 -17.37
CA LEU A 91 1.64 -0.47 -16.30
C LEU A 91 1.35 0.42 -15.10
N SER A 92 0.08 0.52 -14.72
CA SER A 92 -0.40 1.28 -13.57
C SER A 92 -0.83 0.34 -12.45
N VAL A 93 -0.36 0.60 -11.23
CA VAL A 93 -0.74 -0.10 -10.01
C VAL A 93 -1.21 0.91 -8.98
N SER A 94 -2.46 0.82 -8.56
CA SER A 94 -3.03 1.64 -7.49
C SER A 94 -3.01 0.87 -6.17
N LEU A 95 -2.55 1.51 -5.11
CA LEU A 95 -2.41 0.97 -3.75
C LEU A 95 -3.05 1.93 -2.75
N PRO A 96 -3.51 1.46 -1.58
CA PRO A 96 -3.91 2.35 -0.50
C PRO A 96 -2.69 3.17 0.00
N SER A 97 -2.92 4.37 0.53
CA SER A 97 -1.84 5.24 1.07
C SER A 97 -1.29 4.73 2.41
N LEU A 98 -0.72 3.53 2.38
CA LEU A 98 -0.21 2.78 3.52
C LEU A 98 1.30 2.55 3.43
N LEU A 99 2.01 3.40 2.69
CA LEU A 99 3.47 3.26 2.58
C LEU A 99 4.12 3.38 3.97
N PRO A 100 4.85 2.34 4.41
CA PRO A 100 5.49 2.34 5.72
C PRO A 100 6.53 3.45 5.80
N LYS A 101 6.77 3.98 7.01
CA LYS A 101 7.91 4.88 7.25
C LYS A 101 9.22 4.11 7.24
N ARG A 102 10.27 4.69 6.65
CA ARG A 102 11.57 4.04 6.38
C ARG A 102 12.32 3.42 7.57
N ARG A 103 11.92 3.74 8.79
CA ARG A 103 12.64 3.36 10.03
C ARG A 103 11.92 2.29 10.84
N GLN A 104 10.73 1.87 10.45
CA GLN A 104 9.95 0.89 11.21
C GLN A 104 9.96 -0.44 10.47
N ARG A 105 10.47 -1.49 11.14
CA ARG A 105 10.27 -2.88 10.72
C ARG A 105 8.79 -3.22 10.90
N GLN A 106 7.96 -2.73 9.99
CA GLN A 106 6.52 -2.97 9.99
C GLN A 106 6.22 -4.36 9.44
N ASN A 107 4.98 -4.82 9.67
CA ASN A 107 4.51 -6.09 9.16
C ASN A 107 4.10 -5.92 7.69
N THR A 108 5.10 -5.91 6.81
CA THR A 108 4.94 -5.58 5.39
C THR A 108 4.08 -6.61 4.65
N GLU A 109 3.86 -7.78 5.25
CA GLU A 109 2.90 -8.80 4.82
C GLU A 109 1.48 -8.24 4.65
N PHE A 110 1.11 -7.21 5.42
CA PHE A 110 -0.23 -6.63 5.30
C PHE A 110 -0.50 -6.20 3.85
N LEU A 111 0.42 -5.44 3.25
CA LEU A 111 0.28 -4.90 1.89
C LEU A 111 0.95 -5.77 0.81
N LEU A 112 2.13 -6.33 1.08
CA LEU A 112 2.93 -7.01 0.06
C LEU A 112 2.32 -8.34 -0.41
N ASP A 113 1.75 -9.15 0.50
CA ASP A 113 1.13 -10.44 0.12
C ASP A 113 -0.07 -10.24 -0.83
N PRO A 114 -1.03 -9.33 -0.53
CA PRO A 114 -2.10 -9.00 -1.47
C PRO A 114 -1.60 -8.40 -2.79
N LEU A 115 -0.58 -7.54 -2.77
CA LEU A 115 -0.01 -6.96 -3.99
C LEU A 115 0.64 -8.03 -4.88
N TYR A 116 1.50 -8.87 -4.31
CA TYR A 116 2.16 -9.95 -5.03
C TYR A 116 1.12 -10.86 -5.70
N PHE A 117 0.07 -11.21 -4.96
CA PHE A 117 -1.01 -12.03 -5.50
C PHE A 117 -1.81 -11.32 -6.60
N ALA A 118 -2.11 -10.04 -6.45
CA ALA A 118 -2.78 -9.26 -7.48
C ALA A 118 -1.97 -9.23 -8.79
N MET A 119 -0.65 -9.03 -8.69
CA MET A 119 0.27 -9.11 -9.82
C MET A 119 0.30 -10.51 -10.44
N GLU A 120 0.33 -11.56 -9.62
CA GLU A 120 0.29 -12.95 -10.10
C GLU A 120 -0.98 -13.26 -10.88
N GLN A 121 -2.15 -12.84 -10.38
CA GLN A 121 -3.42 -13.01 -11.10
C GLN A 121 -3.43 -12.23 -12.42
N TYR A 122 -3.01 -10.95 -12.36
CA TYR A 122 -2.97 -10.10 -13.54
C TYR A 122 -2.05 -10.67 -14.63
N ALA A 123 -0.90 -11.23 -14.25
CA ALA A 123 0.06 -11.88 -15.14
C ALA A 123 -0.46 -13.16 -15.82
N ARG A 124 -1.43 -13.84 -15.19
CA ARG A 124 -2.06 -15.04 -15.79
C ARG A 124 -3.09 -14.67 -16.84
N GLU A 125 -3.77 -13.54 -16.65
CA GLU A 125 -4.87 -13.10 -17.50
C GLU A 125 -4.39 -12.16 -18.61
N ASN A 126 -3.25 -11.49 -18.42
CA ASN A 126 -2.74 -10.47 -19.33
C ASN A 126 -1.27 -10.74 -19.67
N THR A 127 -0.87 -10.35 -20.88
CA THR A 127 0.55 -10.35 -21.24
C THR A 127 1.22 -9.13 -20.62
N LEU A 128 2.07 -9.38 -19.61
CA LEU A 128 2.83 -8.31 -18.98
C LEU A 128 4.05 -7.92 -19.83
N PRO A 129 4.41 -6.63 -19.85
CA PRO A 129 5.68 -6.18 -20.40
C PRO A 129 6.84 -6.72 -19.55
N HIS A 130 8.00 -6.89 -20.18
CA HIS A 130 9.25 -7.19 -19.49
C HIS A 130 10.27 -6.12 -19.85
N TYR A 131 10.36 -5.10 -19.00
CA TYR A 131 11.18 -3.92 -19.23
C TYR A 131 12.65 -4.20 -18.91
N ARG A 132 13.50 -3.86 -19.87
CA ARG A 132 14.95 -3.81 -19.67
C ARG A 132 15.39 -2.44 -19.18
N ASP A 133 14.88 -1.38 -19.82
CA ASP A 133 15.19 0.02 -19.50
C ASP A 133 13.87 0.75 -19.25
N CYS A 134 13.55 1.02 -17.98
CA CYS A 134 12.28 1.61 -17.57
C CYS A 134 12.43 2.81 -16.65
N VAL A 135 11.32 3.53 -16.52
CA VAL A 135 11.08 4.49 -15.44
C VAL A 135 9.96 3.95 -14.58
N VAL A 136 10.14 4.02 -13.27
CA VAL A 136 9.12 3.75 -12.27
C VAL A 136 8.73 5.07 -11.63
N CYS A 137 7.46 5.43 -11.73
CA CYS A 137 6.92 6.65 -11.15
C CYS A 137 6.10 6.30 -9.90
N PHE A 138 6.49 6.80 -8.72
CA PHE A 138 5.64 6.77 -7.54
C PHE A 138 4.91 8.11 -7.40
N THR A 139 3.60 8.06 -7.56
CA THR A 139 2.70 9.20 -7.39
C THR A 139 1.91 9.03 -6.10
N GLN A 140 2.17 9.91 -5.13
CA GLN A 140 1.36 9.99 -3.92
C GLN A 140 0.17 10.90 -4.17
N VAL A 141 -1.03 10.33 -4.14
CA VAL A 141 -2.28 11.08 -4.26
C VAL A 141 -2.78 11.39 -2.87
N TYR A 142 -3.01 12.67 -2.60
CA TYR A 142 -3.54 13.17 -1.35
C TYR A 142 -4.95 13.73 -1.61
N ASP A 143 -5.98 13.14 -0.97
CA ASP A 143 -7.31 13.75 -0.81
C ASP A 143 -7.24 15.27 -0.52
N GLN A 144 -7.74 16.06 -1.46
CA GLN A 144 -7.73 17.53 -1.43
C GLN A 144 -8.61 18.12 -0.33
N SER A 145 -9.57 17.35 0.20
CA SER A 145 -10.43 17.79 1.31
C SER A 145 -9.71 17.80 2.66
N LEU A 146 -8.52 17.17 2.73
CA LEU A 146 -7.75 17.02 3.96
C LEU A 146 -6.57 18.02 4.04
N PRO A 147 -6.10 18.38 5.26
CA PRO A 147 -5.02 19.37 5.42
C PRO A 147 -3.69 18.99 4.74
N THR A 148 -3.06 19.93 4.04
CA THR A 148 -1.80 19.71 3.31
C THR A 148 -0.60 19.32 4.18
N ARG A 149 -0.64 19.57 5.49
CA ARG A 149 0.41 19.18 6.45
C ARG A 149 0.74 17.68 6.49
N ARG A 150 -0.14 16.85 5.92
CA ARG A 150 0.02 15.40 5.83
C ARG A 150 0.86 14.93 4.64
N VAL A 151 1.14 15.83 3.70
CA VAL A 151 2.04 15.56 2.56
C VAL A 151 3.40 15.20 3.13
N ARG A 152 3.87 14.00 2.81
CA ARG A 152 5.12 13.44 3.33
C ARG A 152 6.25 13.73 2.36
N ASP A 153 7.44 13.95 2.91
CA ASP A 153 8.68 13.91 2.13
C ASP A 153 8.91 12.49 1.58
N TYR A 154 9.45 12.39 0.37
CA TYR A 154 9.63 11.10 -0.31
C TYR A 154 10.64 10.18 0.41
N ASP A 155 11.62 10.73 1.12
CA ASP A 155 12.62 9.95 1.85
C ASP A 155 12.02 9.17 3.04
N ASN A 156 10.81 9.53 3.45
CA ASN A 156 10.04 8.88 4.51
C ASN A 156 9.16 7.73 3.99
N LEU A 157 9.12 7.47 2.68
CA LEU A 157 8.30 6.41 2.08
C LEU A 157 9.16 5.17 1.77
N GLU A 158 8.68 4.00 2.18
CA GLU A 158 9.29 2.71 1.82
C GLU A 158 8.82 2.23 0.44
N GLU A 159 9.43 2.77 -0.60
CA GLU A 159 9.13 2.42 -2.00
C GLU A 159 9.84 1.13 -2.45
N LYS A 160 10.97 0.80 -1.81
CA LYS A 160 11.85 -0.29 -2.26
C LYS A 160 11.15 -1.65 -2.27
N GLN A 161 10.44 -2.01 -1.22
CA GLN A 161 9.81 -3.33 -1.16
C GLN A 161 8.69 -3.50 -2.18
N LEU A 162 8.03 -2.40 -2.56
CA LEU A 162 7.04 -2.42 -3.64
C LEU A 162 7.73 -2.58 -4.99
N LEU A 163 8.84 -1.85 -5.20
CA LEU A 163 9.67 -2.01 -6.38
C LEU A 163 10.16 -3.47 -6.52
N ASP A 164 10.68 -4.08 -5.46
CA ASP A 164 11.15 -5.46 -5.46
C ASP A 164 10.03 -6.45 -5.92
N VAL A 165 8.79 -6.24 -5.43
CA VAL A 165 7.64 -7.05 -5.85
C VAL A 165 7.33 -6.83 -7.33
N LEU A 166 7.22 -5.58 -7.78
CA LEU A 166 6.87 -5.27 -9.17
C LEU A 166 7.95 -5.73 -10.15
N ALA A 167 9.22 -5.54 -9.80
CA ALA A 167 10.38 -5.95 -10.58
C ALA A 167 10.36 -7.45 -10.88
N THR A 168 9.94 -8.27 -9.91
CA THR A 168 9.80 -9.72 -10.06
C THR A 168 8.89 -10.11 -11.23
N PHE A 169 7.91 -9.27 -11.59
CA PHE A 169 6.95 -9.56 -12.67
C PHE A 169 7.32 -8.90 -13.99
N VAL A 170 7.81 -7.65 -13.96
CA VAL A 170 7.87 -6.83 -15.18
C VAL A 170 9.23 -6.23 -15.50
N MET A 171 10.29 -6.53 -14.73
CA MET A 171 11.61 -5.95 -14.97
C MET A 171 12.67 -7.04 -15.14
N THR A 172 13.68 -6.75 -15.97
CA THR A 172 14.89 -7.57 -16.03
C THR A 172 15.74 -7.38 -14.77
N ASP A 173 15.86 -6.15 -14.28
CA ASP A 173 16.63 -5.75 -13.10
C ASP A 173 16.11 -4.39 -12.59
N ASP A 174 16.07 -4.21 -11.27
CA ASP A 174 15.64 -2.96 -10.61
C ASP A 174 16.82 -2.02 -10.29
N CYS A 175 18.04 -2.36 -10.73
CA CYS A 175 19.21 -1.53 -10.50
C CYS A 175 19.10 -0.15 -11.15
N GLY A 176 19.72 0.85 -10.52
CA GLY A 176 19.67 2.25 -10.99
C GLY A 176 20.35 2.53 -12.34
N LEU A 177 20.92 1.53 -13.00
CA LEU A 177 21.38 1.66 -14.39
C LEU A 177 20.24 1.45 -15.40
N LEU A 178 19.28 0.61 -15.04
CA LEU A 178 18.22 0.11 -15.91
C LEU A 178 16.85 0.65 -15.52
N CYS A 179 16.64 0.92 -14.23
CA CYS A 179 15.42 1.46 -13.67
C CYS A 179 15.65 2.86 -13.10
N ASP A 180 15.10 3.88 -13.77
CA ASP A 180 15.06 5.24 -13.22
C ASP A 180 13.83 5.37 -12.30
N ALA A 181 13.94 6.13 -11.20
CA ALA A 181 12.83 6.39 -10.29
C ALA A 181 12.40 7.86 -10.36
N TYR A 182 11.09 8.10 -10.44
CA TYR A 182 10.48 9.43 -10.42
C TYR A 182 9.42 9.51 -9.32
N ASN A 183 9.55 10.47 -8.42
CA ASN A 183 8.62 10.63 -7.30
C ASN A 183 7.86 11.94 -7.43
N THR A 184 6.53 11.88 -7.29
CA THR A 184 5.65 13.03 -7.36
C THR A 184 4.50 12.93 -6.37
N ALA A 185 3.91 14.07 -6.03
CA ALA A 185 2.77 14.18 -5.15
C ALA A 185 1.72 15.08 -5.80
N VAL A 186 0.47 14.65 -5.73
CA VAL A 186 -0.66 15.36 -6.35
C VAL A 186 -1.85 15.39 -5.39
N LEU A 187 -2.71 16.40 -5.56
CA LEU A 187 -4.02 16.42 -4.91
C LEU A 187 -5.04 15.68 -5.77
N GLY A 188 -5.94 14.95 -5.14
CA GLY A 188 -7.01 14.21 -5.81
C GLY A 188 -8.18 13.92 -4.87
N ASP A 189 -9.05 12.99 -5.24
CA ASP A 189 -10.29 12.71 -4.48
C ASP A 189 -10.08 11.82 -3.26
N LYS A 190 -9.05 10.97 -3.27
CA LYS A 190 -8.80 9.98 -2.23
C LYS A 190 -7.31 9.68 -2.10
N ASP A 191 -6.89 9.44 -0.86
CA ASP A 191 -5.54 8.99 -0.54
C ASP A 191 -5.21 7.64 -1.19
N CYS A 192 -4.19 7.64 -2.03
CA CYS A 192 -3.64 6.42 -2.61
C CYS A 192 -2.18 6.62 -3.05
N THR A 193 -1.50 5.51 -3.30
CA THR A 193 -0.22 5.48 -4.00
C THR A 193 -0.46 4.88 -5.37
N ARG A 194 -0.11 5.61 -6.43
CA ARG A 194 -0.14 5.11 -7.80
C ARG A 194 1.29 4.89 -8.27
N ILE A 195 1.57 3.69 -8.75
CA ILE A 195 2.86 3.32 -9.32
C ILE A 195 2.67 3.15 -10.82
N SER A 196 3.44 3.86 -11.63
CA SER A 196 3.42 3.73 -13.10
C SER A 196 4.77 3.24 -13.59
N ILE A 197 4.80 2.18 -14.38
CA ILE A 197 6.03 1.60 -14.94
C ILE A 197 5.92 1.65 -16.45
N MET A 198 6.95 2.16 -17.11
CA MET A 198 6.97 2.35 -18.56
C MET A 198 8.39 2.35 -19.12
N GLU A 199 8.54 2.15 -20.42
CA GLU A 199 9.82 2.35 -21.09
C GLU A 199 10.29 3.80 -20.98
N LYS A 200 11.62 4.01 -20.92
CA LYS A 200 12.21 5.36 -20.83
C LYS A 200 11.74 6.30 -21.94
N ALA A 201 11.49 5.77 -23.14
CA ALA A 201 11.01 6.56 -24.28
C ALA A 201 9.56 7.07 -24.10
N ARG A 202 8.72 6.38 -23.32
CA ARG A 202 7.32 6.76 -23.05
C ARG A 202 7.20 7.84 -21.98
N PHE A 203 8.20 7.95 -21.11
CA PHE A 203 8.18 8.82 -19.93
C PHE A 203 7.93 10.31 -20.22
N PRO A 204 8.55 10.95 -21.24
CA PRO A 204 8.27 12.36 -21.53
C PRO A 204 6.81 12.65 -21.89
N LEU A 205 6.18 11.76 -22.67
CA LEU A 205 4.76 11.86 -23.01
C LEU A 205 3.90 11.68 -21.75
N TRP A 206 4.25 10.73 -20.90
CA TRP A 206 3.52 10.45 -19.66
C TRP A 206 3.50 11.66 -18.72
N ILE A 207 4.64 12.33 -18.53
CA ILE A 207 4.69 13.57 -17.74
C ILE A 207 3.72 14.62 -18.31
N SER A 208 3.73 14.83 -19.64
CA SER A 208 2.87 15.84 -20.26
C SER A 208 1.38 15.56 -20.07
N GLU A 209 0.99 14.28 -20.07
CA GLU A 209 -0.38 13.84 -19.80
C GLU A 209 -0.77 14.12 -18.34
N GLN A 210 0.14 13.83 -17.39
CA GLN A 210 -0.10 14.12 -15.98
C GLN A 210 -0.26 15.63 -15.70
N GLU A 211 0.59 16.47 -16.30
CA GLU A 211 0.50 17.93 -16.14
C GLU A 211 -0.82 18.49 -16.66
N ASN A 212 -1.32 17.97 -17.78
CA ASN A 212 -2.60 18.38 -18.34
C ASN A 212 -3.76 17.97 -17.43
N HIS A 213 -3.74 16.75 -16.90
CA HIS A 213 -4.73 16.29 -15.92
C HIS A 213 -4.74 17.14 -14.65
N LEU A 214 -3.57 17.56 -14.16
CA LEU A 214 -3.47 18.41 -12.97
C LEU A 214 -4.03 19.82 -13.20
N LYS A 215 -3.79 20.41 -14.37
CA LYS A 215 -4.39 21.71 -14.74
C LYS A 215 -5.91 21.62 -14.78
N THR A 216 -6.46 20.54 -15.35
CA THR A 216 -7.91 20.35 -15.41
C THR A 216 -8.55 20.19 -14.04
N ILE A 217 -7.86 19.62 -13.05
CA ILE A 217 -8.38 19.50 -11.66
C ILE A 217 -8.24 20.82 -10.89
N SER A 218 -7.18 21.59 -11.14
CA SER A 218 -6.95 22.89 -10.47
C SER A 218 -7.91 24.01 -10.90
N ASP A 219 -8.65 23.83 -12.00
CA ASP A 219 -9.61 24.80 -12.54
C ASP A 219 -11.05 24.62 -11.98
N PHE A 220 -11.24 23.73 -10.99
CA PHE A 220 -12.51 23.52 -10.26
C PHE A 220 -12.39 23.91 -8.78
#